data_AF-A0A9X9C0X3-F1
#
_entry.id   AF-A0A9X9C0X3-F1
#
_cell.length_a   1.000
_cell.length_b   1.000
_cell.length_c   1.000
_cell.angle_alpha   90.00
_cell.angle_beta   90.00
_cell.angle_gamma   90.00
#
_symmetry.space_group_name_H-M   'P 1'
#
loop_
_entity.id
_entity.type
_entity.pdbx_description
1 polymer ?
#
loop_
_entity_poly.entity_id
_entity_poly.type
_entity_poly.pdbx_seq_one_letter_code
_entity_poly.pdbx_strand_id
1 'polypeptide(L)'
;MKLSKKNAVVVRKALDGWVGEGALSPEQQQQLLLHVDVQPFDWRRLARYAFLAALASLLIAVTSLFADSALLEWLSELFRFDAPVRMAIAGVLAALAYVWALRRRQRHPEKRYGNEAALFVAVLLTACALWQLGVWLDNGSGRVSVLLLVAALLYGAIGWFSRSGLVWWFALLSLGNAFGAETGYLSGWGAYWLGMSYPIRFIAFGAVLIAAALLLRPLLAQRGLQRVSLAMGLLYLFIALWLLSIFGNYGDLDSWYRARQIELFHWSLLFGLAAFAAIWLGLKHDDAMLRGFGLTFLGINLYTRLFEFFWDSMPKTIFFALLGLSLWALGHYAEKIWQLGRKPHDVTDD
;
A
#
# COMPACT_ATOMS: atom_id res chain seq x y z
N MET A 1 -15.32 17.32 -26.01
CA MET A 1 -14.71 16.36 -25.08
C MET A 1 -13.56 17.02 -24.33
N LYS A 2 -13.58 16.97 -23.00
CA LYS A 2 -12.51 17.52 -22.16
C LYS A 2 -11.42 16.47 -21.95
N LEU A 3 -10.21 16.75 -22.39
CA LEU A 3 -9.08 15.82 -22.34
C LEU A 3 -7.90 16.43 -21.59
N SER A 4 -7.11 15.61 -20.91
CA SER A 4 -5.80 16.05 -20.41
C SER A 4 -4.87 16.37 -21.59
N LYS A 5 -3.86 17.23 -21.39
CA LYS A 5 -2.80 17.52 -22.40
C LYS A 5 -2.32 16.23 -23.09
N LYS A 6 -2.00 15.17 -22.33
CA LYS A 6 -1.55 13.87 -22.87
C LYS A 6 -2.57 13.17 -23.76
N ASN A 7 -3.84 13.11 -23.34
CA ASN A 7 -4.87 12.43 -24.13
C ASN A 7 -5.25 13.24 -25.37
N ALA A 8 -5.21 14.58 -25.29
CA ALA A 8 -5.44 15.45 -26.43
C ALA A 8 -4.38 15.24 -27.53
N VAL A 9 -3.11 15.07 -27.16
CA VAL A 9 -2.02 14.72 -28.08
C VAL A 9 -2.27 13.37 -28.76
N VAL A 10 -2.70 12.35 -28.01
CA VAL A 10 -3.03 11.03 -28.59
C VAL A 10 -4.20 11.13 -29.57
N VAL A 11 -5.25 11.87 -29.22
CA VAL A 11 -6.40 12.08 -30.12
C VAL A 11 -5.99 12.85 -31.37
N ARG A 12 -5.17 13.89 -31.26
CA ARG A 12 -4.60 14.61 -32.41
C ARG A 12 -3.84 13.66 -33.33
N LYS A 13 -2.91 12.86 -32.79
CA LYS A 13 -2.15 11.87 -33.57
C LYS A 13 -3.03 10.82 -34.24
N ALA A 14 -4.08 10.35 -33.57
CA ALA A 14 -5.00 9.38 -34.17
C ALA A 14 -5.79 10.00 -35.33
N LEU A 15 -6.28 11.23 -35.16
CA LEU A 15 -6.97 11.97 -36.21
C LEU A 15 -6.04 12.24 -37.41
N ASP A 16 -4.79 12.65 -37.15
CA ASP A 16 -3.78 12.87 -38.19
C ASP A 16 -3.48 11.57 -38.97
N GLY A 17 -3.36 10.44 -38.26
CA GLY A 17 -3.17 9.12 -38.85
C GLY A 17 -4.34 8.69 -39.75
N TRP A 18 -5.57 8.88 -39.28
CA TRP A 18 -6.78 8.53 -40.03
C TRP A 18 -7.01 9.41 -41.27
N VAL A 19 -6.56 10.67 -41.26
CA VAL A 19 -6.51 11.49 -42.48
C VAL A 19 -5.45 10.96 -43.45
N GLY A 20 -4.27 10.58 -42.95
CA GLY A 20 -3.21 9.98 -43.75
C GLY A 20 -3.58 8.64 -44.40
N GLU A 21 -4.44 7.85 -43.74
CA GLU A 21 -4.99 6.59 -44.23
C GLU A 21 -6.21 6.77 -45.15
N GLY A 22 -6.69 8.01 -45.36
CA GLY A 22 -7.88 8.31 -46.15
C GLY A 22 -9.21 7.91 -45.49
N ALA A 23 -9.19 7.57 -44.20
CA ALA A 23 -10.38 7.19 -43.43
C ALA A 23 -11.22 8.41 -42.98
N LEU A 24 -10.62 9.61 -42.96
CA LEU A 24 -11.27 10.88 -42.59
C LEU A 24 -10.91 11.99 -43.59
N SER A 25 -11.85 12.89 -43.88
CA SER A 25 -11.55 14.12 -44.63
C SER A 25 -10.85 15.16 -43.74
N PRO A 26 -10.04 16.06 -44.32
CA PRO A 26 -9.44 17.17 -43.59
C PRO A 26 -10.48 18.08 -42.89
N GLU A 27 -11.66 18.27 -43.48
CA GLU A 27 -12.72 19.07 -42.84
C GLU A 27 -13.28 18.36 -41.60
N GLN A 28 -13.47 17.04 -41.65
CA GLN A 28 -13.94 16.25 -40.53
C GLN A 28 -12.94 16.26 -39.36
N GLN A 29 -11.64 16.18 -39.65
CA GLN A 29 -10.58 16.33 -38.65
C GLN A 29 -10.68 17.68 -37.94
N GLN A 30 -10.82 18.78 -38.69
CA GLN A 30 -10.88 20.13 -38.14
C GLN A 30 -12.12 20.31 -37.25
N GLN A 31 -13.26 19.76 -37.67
CA GLN A 31 -14.49 19.75 -36.88
C GLN A 31 -14.33 18.95 -35.57
N LEU A 32 -13.67 17.79 -35.62
CA LEU A 32 -13.40 16.98 -34.43
C LEU A 32 -12.44 17.66 -33.45
N LEU A 33 -11.42 18.37 -33.96
CA LEU A 33 -10.47 19.12 -33.15
C LEU A 33 -11.11 20.32 -32.43
N LEU A 34 -12.08 21.00 -33.04
CA LEU A 34 -12.84 22.08 -32.40
C LEU A 34 -13.63 21.59 -31.17
N HIS A 35 -13.97 20.31 -31.15
CA HIS A 35 -14.63 19.70 -30.00
C HIS A 35 -13.65 19.16 -28.95
N VAL A 36 -12.33 19.23 -29.14
CA VAL A 36 -11.34 18.81 -28.14
C VAL A 36 -10.95 20.01 -27.27
N ASP A 37 -11.46 20.02 -26.04
CA ASP A 37 -11.11 21.02 -25.02
C ASP A 37 -10.00 20.44 -24.14
N VAL A 38 -8.82 21.07 -24.17
CA VAL A 38 -7.63 20.58 -23.45
C VAL A 38 -7.60 21.19 -22.06
N GLN A 39 -7.76 20.35 -21.03
CA GLN A 39 -7.53 20.77 -19.66
C GLN A 39 -6.02 20.90 -19.41
N PRO A 40 -5.53 22.10 -19.03
CA PRO A 40 -4.10 22.36 -18.89
C PRO A 40 -3.49 21.65 -17.67
N PHE A 41 -4.29 21.34 -16.64
CA PHE A 41 -3.82 20.79 -15.37
C PHE A 41 -4.53 19.48 -14.98
N ASP A 42 -3.76 18.47 -14.55
CA ASP A 42 -4.26 17.16 -14.12
C ASP A 42 -4.74 17.19 -12.66
N TRP A 43 -5.92 17.78 -12.45
CA TRP A 43 -6.58 17.88 -11.14
C TRP A 43 -6.76 16.51 -10.45
N ARG A 44 -6.87 15.43 -11.22
CA ARG A 44 -7.03 14.07 -10.67
C ARG A 44 -5.75 13.60 -9.98
N ARG A 45 -4.59 13.89 -10.57
CA ARG A 45 -3.28 13.58 -9.99
C ARG A 45 -3.00 14.43 -8.76
N LEU A 46 -3.26 15.75 -8.83
CA LEU A 46 -3.14 16.63 -7.67
C LEU A 46 -4.03 16.13 -6.52
N ALA A 47 -5.30 15.84 -6.78
CA ALA A 47 -6.21 15.31 -5.77
C ALA A 47 -5.62 14.04 -5.13
N ARG A 48 -5.18 13.07 -5.93
CA ARG A 48 -4.61 11.82 -5.41
C ARG A 48 -3.43 12.07 -4.44
N TYR A 49 -2.48 12.93 -4.83
CA TYR A 49 -1.31 13.21 -3.99
C TYR A 49 -1.65 14.08 -2.78
N ALA A 50 -2.53 15.07 -2.94
CA ALA A 50 -3.01 15.89 -1.83
C ALA A 50 -3.75 15.03 -0.79
N PHE A 51 -4.53 14.03 -1.22
CA PHE A 51 -5.17 13.09 -0.30
C PHE A 51 -4.17 12.15 0.39
N LEU A 52 -3.12 11.70 -0.31
CA LEU A 52 -2.05 10.93 0.32
C LEU A 52 -1.29 11.76 1.35
N ALA A 53 -1.00 13.02 1.03
CA ALA A 53 -0.37 13.96 1.95
C ALA A 53 -1.28 14.22 3.16
N ALA A 54 -2.57 14.48 2.96
CA ALA A 54 -3.53 14.66 4.05
C ALA A 54 -3.63 13.43 4.96
N LEU A 55 -3.61 12.23 4.39
CA LEU A 55 -3.58 10.97 5.14
C LEU A 55 -2.30 10.85 5.99
N ALA A 56 -1.13 11.14 5.40
CA ALA A 56 0.13 11.14 6.12
C ALA A 56 0.16 12.21 7.22
N SER A 57 -0.31 13.43 6.94
CA SER A 57 -0.40 14.51 7.91
C SER A 57 -1.34 14.17 9.07
N LEU A 58 -2.49 13.53 8.80
CA LEU A 58 -3.41 13.11 9.85
C LEU A 58 -2.80 12.01 10.74
N LEU A 59 -2.07 11.05 10.13
CA LEU A 59 -1.34 10.04 10.89
C LEU A 59 -0.26 10.68 11.78
N ILE A 60 0.54 11.60 11.22
CA ILE A 60 1.58 12.33 11.94
C ILE A 60 0.96 13.14 13.09
N ALA A 61 -0.16 13.83 12.86
CA ALA A 61 -0.86 14.58 13.89
C ALA A 61 -1.30 13.68 15.06
N VAL A 62 -1.87 12.51 14.77
CA VAL A 62 -2.25 11.54 15.79
C VAL A 62 -1.04 11.03 16.57
N THR A 63 0.07 10.71 15.90
CA THR A 63 1.29 10.26 16.58
C THR A 63 1.97 11.37 17.39
N SER A 64 1.95 12.61 16.88
CA SER A 64 2.55 13.77 17.53
C SER A 64 1.77 14.22 18.76
N LEU A 65 0.46 13.90 18.82
CA LEU A 65 -0.37 14.18 19.99
C LEU A 65 0.23 13.56 21.26
N PHE A 66 0.83 12.38 21.17
CA PHE A 66 1.46 11.69 22.29
C PHE A 66 2.81 12.31 22.73
N ALA A 67 3.36 13.23 21.94
CA ALA A 67 4.60 13.95 22.26
C ALA A 67 4.36 15.37 22.80
N ASP A 68 3.11 15.86 22.78
CA ASP A 68 2.75 17.21 23.22
C ASP A 68 2.06 17.17 24.59
N SER A 69 2.76 17.62 25.63
CA SER A 69 2.25 17.61 27.01
C SER A 69 1.05 18.53 27.23
N ALA A 70 0.97 19.67 26.53
CA ALA A 70 -0.13 20.62 26.69
C ALA A 70 -1.43 20.08 26.06
N LEU A 71 -1.33 19.47 24.87
CA LEU A 71 -2.47 18.80 24.27
C LEU A 71 -2.89 17.56 25.05
N LEU A 72 -1.94 16.80 25.60
CA LEU A 72 -2.24 15.67 26.48
C LEU A 72 -2.92 16.11 27.78
N GLU A 73 -2.53 17.24 28.36
CA GLU A 73 -3.21 17.81 29.53
C GLU A 73 -4.65 18.21 29.20
N TRP A 74 -4.90 18.85 28.06
CA TRP A 74 -6.27 19.16 27.64
C TRP A 74 -7.08 17.88 27.35
N LEU A 75 -6.47 16.89 26.71
CA LEU A 75 -7.09 15.58 26.50
C LEU A 75 -7.30 14.82 27.80
N SER A 76 -6.52 15.07 28.85
CA SER A 76 -6.63 14.36 30.13
C SER A 76 -8.02 14.55 30.77
N GLU A 77 -8.73 15.65 30.45
CA GLU A 77 -10.14 15.81 30.83
C GLU A 77 -11.05 14.75 30.21
N LEU A 78 -10.76 14.34 28.97
CA LEU A 78 -11.44 13.22 28.31
C LEU A 78 -11.08 11.88 28.98
N PHE A 79 -9.86 11.75 29.51
CA PHE A 79 -9.39 10.58 30.26
C PHE A 79 -9.95 10.51 31.70
N ARG A 80 -10.66 11.55 32.18
CA ARG A 80 -11.44 11.47 33.43
C ARG A 80 -12.59 10.47 33.34
N PHE A 81 -13.08 10.21 32.13
CA PHE A 81 -14.13 9.22 31.90
C PHE A 81 -13.55 7.80 31.90
N ASP A 82 -14.28 6.87 32.52
CA ASP A 82 -13.92 5.46 32.53
C ASP A 82 -13.80 4.92 31.09
N ALA A 83 -12.95 3.90 30.90
CA ALA A 83 -12.71 3.25 29.61
C ALA A 83 -14.01 2.86 28.84
N PRO A 84 -15.06 2.26 29.45
CA PRO A 84 -16.30 1.95 28.74
C PRO A 84 -17.03 3.20 28.23
N VAL A 85 -16.99 4.32 28.97
CA VAL A 85 -17.61 5.58 28.54
C VAL A 85 -16.87 6.17 27.35
N ARG A 86 -15.53 6.20 27.40
CA ARG A 86 -14.70 6.66 26.27
C ARG A 86 -14.88 5.79 25.03
N MET A 87 -14.95 4.46 25.21
CA MET A 87 -15.27 3.51 24.15
C MET A 87 -16.64 3.81 23.52
N ALA A 88 -17.67 4.03 24.34
CA ALA A 88 -19.02 4.33 23.85
C ALA A 88 -19.05 5.66 23.07
N ILE A 89 -18.40 6.72 23.58
CA ILE A 89 -18.29 8.01 22.88
C ILE A 89 -17.60 7.83 21.52
N ALA A 90 -16.42 7.19 21.51
CA ALA A 90 -15.69 6.94 20.27
C ALA A 90 -16.48 6.08 19.28
N GLY A 91 -17.20 5.06 19.77
CA GLY A 91 -18.06 4.18 18.97
C GLY A 91 -19.24 4.92 18.35
N VAL A 92 -19.92 5.78 19.12
CA VAL A 92 -21.02 6.62 18.60
C VAL A 92 -20.49 7.60 17.56
N LEU A 93 -19.37 8.28 17.82
CA LEU A 93 -18.74 9.18 16.85
C LEU A 93 -18.33 8.44 15.57
N ALA A 94 -17.76 7.22 15.69
CA ALA A 94 -17.43 6.38 14.55
C ALA A 94 -18.68 6.02 13.73
N ALA A 95 -19.77 5.62 14.39
CA ALA A 95 -21.03 5.29 13.74
C ALA A 95 -21.63 6.49 13.00
N LEU A 96 -21.67 7.66 13.64
CA LEU A 96 -22.12 8.91 13.02
C LEU A 96 -21.24 9.29 11.82
N ALA A 97 -19.92 9.14 11.95
CA ALA A 97 -18.97 9.41 10.87
C ALA A 97 -19.17 8.45 9.69
N TYR A 98 -19.39 7.15 9.92
CA TYR A 98 -19.71 6.20 8.85
C TYR A 98 -21.04 6.55 8.17
N VAL A 99 -22.09 6.83 8.94
CA VAL A 99 -23.40 7.22 8.38
C VAL A 99 -23.26 8.47 7.51
N TRP A 100 -22.56 9.48 8.00
CA TRP A 100 -22.29 10.70 7.25
C TRP A 100 -21.46 10.43 5.99
N ALA A 101 -20.37 9.66 6.08
CA ALA A 101 -19.50 9.33 4.95
C ALA A 101 -20.24 8.53 3.87
N LEU A 102 -21.08 7.57 4.26
CA LEU A 102 -21.89 6.76 3.33
C LEU A 102 -22.99 7.60 2.68
N ARG A 103 -23.70 8.47 3.43
CA ARG A 103 -24.68 9.42 2.86
C ARG A 103 -24.02 10.40 1.89
N ARG A 104 -22.85 10.93 2.24
CA ARG A 104 -22.05 11.80 1.36
C ARG A 104 -21.67 11.09 0.07
N ARG A 105 -21.27 9.82 0.16
CA ARG A 105 -20.91 9.00 -1.01
C ARG A 105 -22.10 8.74 -1.94
N GLN A 106 -23.30 8.57 -1.40
CA GLN A 106 -24.53 8.43 -2.20
C GLN A 106 -24.90 9.75 -2.90
N ARG A 107 -24.74 10.90 -2.23
CA ARG A 107 -25.04 12.22 -2.80
C ARG A 107 -24.00 12.69 -3.82
N HIS A 108 -22.73 12.35 -3.61
CA HIS A 108 -21.60 12.79 -4.43
C HIS A 108 -20.70 11.60 -4.83
N PRO A 109 -21.19 10.66 -5.65
CA PRO A 109 -20.42 9.49 -6.07
C PRO A 109 -19.17 9.85 -6.88
N GLU A 110 -19.16 11.00 -7.56
CA GLU A 110 -18.05 11.54 -8.34
C GLU A 110 -16.84 11.90 -7.47
N LYS A 111 -17.05 12.26 -6.20
CA LYS A 111 -16.00 12.72 -5.26
C LYS A 111 -15.28 11.54 -4.59
N ARG A 112 -14.75 10.61 -5.38
CA ARG A 112 -14.13 9.36 -4.90
C ARG A 112 -13.14 9.55 -3.76
N TYR A 113 -12.12 10.39 -3.93
CA TYR A 113 -11.08 10.56 -2.90
C TYR A 113 -11.61 11.21 -1.62
N GLY A 114 -12.51 12.21 -1.74
CA GLY A 114 -13.13 12.82 -0.56
C GLY A 114 -14.05 11.86 0.18
N ASN A 115 -14.72 10.93 -0.53
CA ASN A 115 -15.53 9.89 0.11
C ASN A 115 -14.67 8.88 0.87
N GLU A 116 -13.52 8.50 0.31
CA GLU A 116 -12.55 7.62 1.01
C GLU A 116 -11.94 8.33 2.24
N ALA A 117 -11.65 9.64 2.16
CA ALA A 117 -11.15 10.40 3.30
C ALA A 117 -12.18 10.51 4.44
N ALA A 118 -13.46 10.72 4.11
CA ALA A 118 -14.54 10.70 5.09
C ALA A 118 -14.66 9.34 5.79
N LEU A 119 -14.53 8.23 5.04
CA LEU A 119 -14.50 6.89 5.63
C LEU A 119 -13.26 6.65 6.48
N PHE A 120 -12.11 7.23 6.11
CA PHE A 120 -10.89 7.12 6.88
C PHE A 120 -11.00 7.73 8.28
N VAL A 121 -11.67 8.89 8.41
CA VAL A 121 -11.94 9.48 9.74
C VAL A 121 -12.76 8.52 10.61
N ALA A 122 -13.77 7.86 10.03
CA ALA A 122 -14.58 6.87 10.74
C ALA A 122 -13.75 5.63 11.14
N VAL A 123 -12.81 5.19 10.30
CA VAL A 123 -11.85 4.12 10.62
C VAL A 123 -10.97 4.51 11.81
N LEU A 124 -10.43 5.73 11.85
CA LEU A 124 -9.63 6.18 13.00
C LEU A 124 -10.44 6.22 14.30
N LEU A 125 -11.68 6.72 14.26
CA LEU A 125 -12.56 6.71 15.43
C LEU A 125 -12.90 5.28 15.89
N THR A 126 -13.04 4.35 14.95
CA THR A 126 -13.22 2.92 15.27
C THR A 126 -11.98 2.35 15.96
N ALA A 127 -10.78 2.71 15.49
CA ALA A 127 -9.53 2.30 16.13
C ALA A 127 -9.43 2.85 17.55
N CYS A 128 -9.81 4.11 17.78
CA CYS A 128 -9.91 4.68 19.13
C CYS A 128 -10.91 3.91 20.01
N ALA A 129 -12.09 3.59 19.50
CA ALA A 129 -13.09 2.81 20.24
C ALA A 129 -12.57 1.42 20.61
N LEU A 130 -11.93 0.71 19.67
CA LEU A 130 -11.34 -0.61 19.91
C LEU A 130 -10.17 -0.57 20.88
N TRP A 131 -9.37 0.51 20.86
CA TRP A 131 -8.34 0.71 21.86
C TRP A 131 -8.92 0.88 23.26
N GLN A 132 -9.95 1.72 23.42
CA GLN A 132 -10.62 1.89 24.71
C GLN A 132 -11.34 0.61 25.17
N LEU A 133 -11.91 -0.17 24.25
CA LEU A 133 -12.42 -1.51 24.54
C LEU A 133 -11.31 -2.42 25.07
N GLY A 134 -10.11 -2.34 24.49
CA GLY A 134 -8.95 -3.08 24.98
C GLY A 134 -8.52 -2.68 26.38
N VAL A 135 -8.52 -1.39 26.70
CA VAL A 135 -8.25 -0.90 28.07
C VAL A 135 -9.31 -1.39 29.06
N TRP A 136 -10.59 -1.39 28.66
CA TRP A 136 -11.67 -1.83 29.52
C TRP A 136 -11.66 -3.34 29.78
N LEU A 137 -11.38 -4.15 28.74
CA LEU A 137 -11.32 -5.61 28.84
C LEU A 137 -9.95 -6.14 29.27
N ASP A 138 -9.01 -5.26 29.58
CA ASP A 138 -7.68 -5.69 29.97
C ASP A 138 -7.75 -6.53 31.27
N ASN A 139 -7.37 -7.79 31.14
CA ASN A 139 -7.32 -8.76 32.22
C ASN A 139 -5.86 -9.08 32.62
N GLY A 140 -4.90 -8.27 32.17
CA GLY A 140 -3.47 -8.45 32.41
C GLY A 140 -2.81 -9.52 31.52
N SER A 141 -3.56 -10.19 30.64
CA SER A 141 -3.00 -11.20 29.73
C SER A 141 -2.16 -10.60 28.59
N GLY A 142 -2.32 -9.30 28.30
CA GLY A 142 -1.64 -8.61 27.21
C GLY A 142 -1.99 -9.13 25.81
N ARG A 143 -3.04 -9.97 25.65
CA ARG A 143 -3.45 -10.57 24.36
C ARG A 143 -4.31 -9.64 23.52
N VAL A 144 -3.68 -8.85 22.66
CA VAL A 144 -4.34 -7.87 21.76
C VAL A 144 -4.85 -8.52 20.47
N SER A 145 -4.50 -9.78 20.18
CA SER A 145 -4.85 -10.49 18.95
C SER A 145 -6.37 -10.57 18.71
N VAL A 146 -7.15 -10.79 19.78
CA VAL A 146 -8.62 -10.84 19.70
C VAL A 146 -9.21 -9.48 19.28
N LEU A 147 -8.70 -8.38 19.84
CA LEU A 147 -9.14 -7.02 19.46
C LEU A 147 -8.80 -6.72 18.00
N LEU A 148 -7.62 -7.15 17.54
CA LEU A 148 -7.20 -7.00 16.14
C LEU A 148 -8.05 -7.85 15.19
N LEU A 149 -8.48 -9.05 15.63
CA LEU A 149 -9.39 -9.88 14.86
C LEU A 149 -10.78 -9.25 14.78
N VAL A 150 -11.29 -8.71 15.88
CA VAL A 150 -12.54 -7.93 15.89
C VAL A 150 -12.42 -6.72 14.95
N ALA A 151 -11.29 -6.02 14.97
CA ALA A 151 -11.02 -4.92 14.04
C ALA A 151 -11.07 -5.40 12.57
N ALA A 152 -10.43 -6.54 12.27
CA ALA A 152 -10.41 -7.12 10.94
C ALA A 152 -11.82 -7.48 10.45
N LEU A 153 -12.66 -8.06 11.32
CA LEU A 153 -14.05 -8.40 11.00
C LEU A 153 -14.90 -7.14 10.79
N LEU A 154 -14.78 -6.14 11.66
CA LEU A 154 -15.53 -4.88 11.55
C LEU A 154 -15.16 -4.12 10.28
N TYR A 155 -13.86 -3.88 10.04
CA TYR A 155 -13.40 -3.24 8.81
C TYR A 155 -13.69 -4.10 7.58
N GLY A 156 -13.64 -5.43 7.70
CA GLY A 156 -13.99 -6.35 6.63
C GLY A 156 -15.45 -6.18 6.21
N ALA A 157 -16.37 -6.24 7.16
CA ALA A 157 -17.80 -6.03 6.91
C ALA A 157 -18.05 -4.65 6.30
N ILE A 158 -17.53 -3.59 6.92
CA ILE A 158 -17.74 -2.22 6.44
C ILE A 158 -17.12 -2.02 5.06
N GLY A 159 -15.89 -2.47 4.82
CA GLY A 159 -15.20 -2.39 3.53
C GLY A 159 -15.94 -3.16 2.42
N TRP A 160 -16.49 -4.34 2.75
CA TRP A 160 -17.28 -5.16 1.85
C TRP A 160 -18.58 -4.48 1.40
N PHE A 161 -19.36 -3.97 2.36
CA PHE A 161 -20.65 -3.34 2.08
C PHE A 161 -20.50 -1.93 1.48
N SER A 162 -19.51 -1.16 1.97
CA SER A 162 -19.23 0.17 1.42
C SER A 162 -18.50 0.13 0.07
N ARG A 163 -17.94 -1.02 -0.35
CA ARG A 163 -17.07 -1.12 -1.53
C ARG A 163 -15.91 -0.11 -1.46
N SER A 164 -15.33 0.06 -0.27
CA SER A 164 -14.18 0.93 -0.04
C SER A 164 -12.92 0.09 -0.03
N GLY A 165 -12.01 0.39 -0.96
CA GLY A 165 -10.70 -0.25 -0.97
C GLY A 165 -9.84 0.15 0.23
N LEU A 166 -10.03 1.37 0.76
CA LEU A 166 -9.29 1.88 1.91
C LEU A 166 -9.71 1.15 3.19
N VAL A 167 -11.01 1.04 3.47
CA VAL A 167 -11.49 0.34 4.67
C VAL A 167 -11.13 -1.16 4.59
N TRP A 168 -11.25 -1.76 3.40
CA TRP A 168 -10.83 -3.14 3.17
C TRP A 168 -9.32 -3.35 3.38
N TRP A 169 -8.49 -2.37 3.03
CA TRP A 169 -7.06 -2.38 3.31
C TRP A 169 -6.78 -2.42 4.82
N PHE A 170 -7.47 -1.61 5.62
CA PHE A 170 -7.39 -1.67 7.09
C PHE A 170 -7.86 -3.02 7.65
N ALA A 171 -8.88 -3.65 7.05
CA ALA A 171 -9.32 -4.99 7.44
C ALA A 171 -8.20 -6.03 7.28
N LEU A 172 -7.54 -6.05 6.12
CA LEU A 172 -6.46 -6.98 5.82
C LEU A 172 -5.21 -6.68 6.65
N LEU A 173 -4.94 -5.41 6.94
CA LEU A 173 -3.89 -5.00 7.88
C LEU A 173 -4.17 -5.51 9.29
N SER A 174 -5.37 -5.30 9.81
CA SER A 174 -5.77 -5.78 11.13
C SER A 174 -5.70 -7.30 11.19
N LEU A 175 -6.09 -8.00 10.12
CA LEU A 175 -6.00 -9.46 10.03
C LEU A 175 -4.54 -9.95 10.10
N GLY A 176 -3.63 -9.32 9.37
CA GLY A 176 -2.21 -9.66 9.42
C GLY A 176 -1.58 -9.35 10.79
N ASN A 177 -1.97 -8.23 11.41
CA ASN A 177 -1.54 -7.91 12.78
C ASN A 177 -2.10 -8.92 13.81
N ALA A 178 -3.36 -9.34 13.67
CA ALA A 178 -3.96 -10.36 14.53
C ALA A 178 -3.21 -11.69 14.40
N PHE A 179 -2.90 -12.11 13.18
CA PHE A 179 -2.11 -13.33 12.91
C PHE A 179 -0.69 -13.23 13.49
N GLY A 180 -0.01 -12.09 13.29
CA GLY A 180 1.31 -11.85 13.87
C GLY A 180 1.29 -11.91 15.39
N ALA A 181 0.36 -11.19 16.02
CA ALA A 181 0.21 -11.17 17.47
C ALA A 181 -0.12 -12.57 18.02
N GLU A 182 -1.08 -13.29 17.43
CA GLU A 182 -1.49 -14.61 17.91
C GLU A 182 -0.35 -15.63 17.81
N THR A 183 0.32 -15.71 16.65
CA THR A 183 1.46 -16.63 16.52
C THR A 183 2.61 -16.22 17.44
N GLY A 184 2.76 -14.94 17.76
CA GLY A 184 3.67 -14.42 18.78
C GLY A 184 3.33 -14.90 20.18
N TYR A 185 2.07 -14.74 20.61
CA TYR A 185 1.61 -15.23 21.91
C TYR A 185 1.79 -16.74 22.05
N LEU A 186 1.47 -17.49 21.00
CA LEU A 186 1.61 -18.95 20.99
C LEU A 186 3.08 -19.41 21.04
N SER A 187 4.03 -18.60 20.57
CA SER A 187 5.46 -18.85 20.77
C SER A 187 6.04 -18.25 22.06
N GLY A 188 5.21 -17.64 22.91
CA GLY A 188 5.69 -16.93 24.10
C GLY A 188 6.56 -15.72 23.76
N TRP A 189 6.30 -15.08 22.62
CA TRP A 189 7.16 -14.09 21.95
C TRP A 189 8.54 -14.62 21.51
N GLY A 190 8.77 -15.93 21.66
CA GLY A 190 9.92 -16.60 21.08
C GLY A 190 9.89 -16.51 19.55
N ALA A 191 11.07 -16.54 18.95
CA ALA A 191 11.19 -16.33 17.51
C ALA A 191 10.55 -17.44 16.67
N TYR A 192 10.35 -18.64 17.23
CA TYR A 192 9.79 -19.79 16.51
C TYR A 192 8.41 -20.21 17.03
N TRP A 193 7.50 -20.49 16.09
CA TRP A 193 6.23 -21.15 16.32
C TRP A 193 6.15 -22.27 15.30
N LEU A 194 6.04 -23.53 15.74
CA LEU A 194 6.17 -24.72 14.87
C LEU A 194 7.50 -24.75 14.08
N GLY A 195 8.60 -24.25 14.66
CA GLY A 195 9.90 -24.15 13.99
C GLY A 195 10.00 -23.05 12.92
N MET A 196 8.96 -22.24 12.75
CA MET A 196 8.90 -21.15 11.76
C MET A 196 9.17 -19.79 12.41
N SER A 197 10.14 -19.05 11.87
CA SER A 197 10.32 -17.63 12.17
C SER A 197 9.14 -16.79 11.68
N TYR A 198 8.98 -15.57 12.22
CA TYR A 198 7.95 -14.62 11.77
C TYR A 198 7.91 -14.45 10.24
N PRO A 199 9.05 -14.26 9.54
CA PRO A 199 9.06 -14.23 8.07
C PRO A 199 8.42 -15.47 7.43
N ILE A 200 8.74 -16.69 7.87
CA ILE A 200 8.13 -17.90 7.29
C ILE A 200 6.62 -17.94 7.53
N ARG A 201 6.17 -17.58 8.74
CA ARG A 201 4.73 -17.51 9.05
C ARG A 201 4.01 -16.54 8.12
N PHE A 202 4.61 -15.38 7.85
CA PHE A 202 4.04 -14.36 6.96
C PHE A 202 4.15 -14.70 5.47
N ILE A 203 5.10 -15.53 5.04
CA ILE A 203 5.11 -16.11 3.70
C ILE A 203 3.88 -16.99 3.50
N ALA A 204 3.62 -17.90 4.45
CA ALA A 204 2.44 -18.76 4.40
C ALA A 204 1.15 -17.93 4.42
N PHE A 205 1.05 -16.94 5.32
CA PHE A 205 -0.09 -16.03 5.39
C PHE A 205 -0.30 -15.25 4.09
N GLY A 206 0.76 -14.66 3.53
CA GLY A 206 0.71 -13.93 2.26
C GLY A 206 0.28 -14.83 1.10
N ALA A 207 0.80 -16.05 1.02
CA ALA A 207 0.41 -17.03 0.01
C ALA A 207 -1.08 -17.42 0.13
N VAL A 208 -1.58 -17.66 1.36
CA VAL A 208 -2.99 -17.93 1.63
C VAL A 208 -3.86 -16.75 1.22
N LEU A 209 -3.45 -15.51 1.53
CA LEU A 209 -4.19 -14.31 1.11
C LEU A 209 -4.22 -14.15 -0.42
N ILE A 210 -3.11 -14.42 -1.12
CA ILE A 210 -3.08 -14.42 -2.58
C ILE A 210 -4.03 -15.48 -3.13
N ALA A 211 -3.94 -16.72 -2.62
CA ALA A 211 -4.82 -17.81 -3.04
C ALA A 211 -6.30 -17.46 -2.81
N ALA A 212 -6.64 -16.93 -1.63
CA ALA A 212 -7.99 -16.47 -1.33
C ALA A 212 -8.44 -15.34 -2.26
N ALA A 213 -7.57 -14.38 -2.58
CA ALA A 213 -7.88 -13.28 -3.50
C ALA A 213 -8.13 -13.78 -4.94
N LEU A 214 -7.42 -14.83 -5.36
CA LEU A 214 -7.61 -15.47 -6.67
C LEU A 214 -8.87 -16.35 -6.71
N LEU A 215 -9.12 -17.14 -5.67
CA LEU A 215 -10.32 -18.00 -5.57
C LEU A 215 -11.60 -17.17 -5.47
N LEU A 216 -11.59 -16.09 -4.68
CA LEU A 216 -12.71 -15.18 -4.49
C LEU A 216 -12.74 -14.03 -5.51
N ARG A 217 -11.92 -14.13 -6.57
CA ARG A 217 -11.80 -13.10 -7.61
C ARG A 217 -13.14 -12.58 -8.15
N PRO A 218 -14.13 -13.40 -8.56
CA PRO A 218 -15.38 -12.86 -9.11
C PRO A 218 -16.14 -12.01 -8.09
N LEU A 219 -16.21 -12.46 -6.83
CA LEU A 219 -16.89 -11.73 -5.76
C LEU A 219 -16.16 -10.44 -5.40
N LEU A 220 -14.83 -10.50 -5.27
CA LEU A 220 -14.00 -9.34 -4.99
C LEU A 220 -14.02 -8.32 -6.15
N ALA A 221 -14.07 -8.78 -7.39
CA ALA A 221 -14.15 -7.92 -8.57
C ALA A 221 -15.48 -7.14 -8.61
N GLN A 222 -16.61 -7.79 -8.33
CA GLN A 222 -17.92 -7.13 -8.24
C GLN A 222 -17.95 -6.02 -7.18
N ARG A 223 -17.17 -6.16 -6.11
CA ARG A 223 -17.05 -5.17 -5.04
C ARG A 223 -15.92 -4.15 -5.25
N GLY A 224 -15.09 -4.31 -6.28
CA GLY A 224 -13.92 -3.47 -6.53
C GLY A 224 -12.76 -3.68 -5.54
N LEU A 225 -12.72 -4.83 -4.85
CA LEU A 225 -11.77 -5.16 -3.78
C LEU A 225 -10.66 -6.11 -4.23
N GLN A 226 -10.74 -6.66 -5.44
CA GLN A 226 -9.79 -7.65 -5.97
C GLN A 226 -8.35 -7.14 -5.94
N ARG A 227 -8.09 -5.93 -6.48
CA ARG A 227 -6.74 -5.38 -6.56
C ARG A 227 -6.13 -5.13 -5.18
N VAL A 228 -6.92 -4.61 -4.23
CA VAL A 228 -6.45 -4.37 -2.86
C VAL A 228 -6.12 -5.70 -2.18
N SER A 229 -6.96 -6.71 -2.33
CA SER A 229 -6.75 -8.03 -1.72
C SER A 229 -5.48 -8.70 -2.24
N LEU A 230 -5.30 -8.71 -3.56
CA LEU A 230 -4.10 -9.27 -4.18
C LEU A 230 -2.85 -8.46 -3.81
N ALA A 231 -2.91 -7.13 -3.82
CA ALA A 231 -1.80 -6.27 -3.42
C ALA A 231 -1.39 -6.51 -1.97
N MET A 232 -2.33 -6.71 -1.04
CA MET A 232 -2.02 -7.01 0.35
C MET A 232 -1.37 -8.38 0.53
N GLY A 233 -1.88 -9.41 -0.15
CA GLY A 233 -1.24 -10.73 -0.14
C GLY A 233 0.19 -10.70 -0.69
N LEU A 234 0.40 -10.00 -1.81
CA LEU A 234 1.74 -9.79 -2.38
C LEU A 234 2.64 -8.99 -1.44
N LEU A 235 2.12 -7.96 -0.79
CA LEU A 235 2.88 -7.14 0.15
C LEU A 235 3.37 -7.97 1.35
N TYR A 236 2.48 -8.75 1.98
CA TYR A 236 2.87 -9.65 3.06
C TYR A 236 3.90 -10.68 2.60
N LEU A 237 3.68 -11.32 1.45
CA LEU A 237 4.59 -12.30 0.90
C LEU A 237 5.98 -11.71 0.63
N PHE A 238 6.07 -10.59 -0.08
CA PHE A 238 7.33 -10.01 -0.51
C PHE A 238 8.11 -9.34 0.63
N ILE A 239 7.43 -8.68 1.58
CA ILE A 239 8.08 -8.18 2.80
C ILE A 239 8.65 -9.36 3.59
N ALA A 240 7.87 -10.44 3.74
CA ALA A 240 8.31 -11.60 4.49
C ALA A 240 9.47 -12.33 3.81
N LEU A 241 9.43 -12.52 2.49
CA LEU A 241 10.57 -13.08 1.75
C LEU A 241 11.81 -12.18 1.84
N TRP A 242 11.63 -10.84 1.80
CA TRP A 242 12.74 -9.90 1.93
C TRP A 242 13.39 -10.00 3.32
N LEU A 243 12.59 -9.97 4.39
CA LEU A 243 13.09 -10.16 5.76
C LEU A 243 13.74 -11.54 5.93
N LEU A 244 13.14 -12.60 5.37
CA LEU A 244 13.71 -13.95 5.42
C LEU A 244 15.05 -14.02 4.68
N SER A 245 15.23 -13.24 3.62
CA SER A 245 16.50 -13.19 2.89
C SER A 245 17.61 -12.52 3.71
N ILE A 246 17.28 -11.57 4.60
CA ILE A 246 18.24 -10.88 5.48
C ILE A 246 18.52 -11.73 6.73
N PHE A 247 17.46 -12.18 7.39
CA PHE A 247 17.52 -12.76 8.73
C PHE A 247 17.51 -14.28 8.75
N GLY A 248 17.16 -14.94 7.65
CA GLY A 248 16.99 -16.39 7.61
C GLY A 248 15.91 -16.90 8.57
N ASN A 249 15.94 -18.21 8.81
CA ASN A 249 15.12 -18.83 9.85
C ASN A 249 15.92 -18.97 11.15
N TYR A 250 16.56 -17.88 11.58
CA TYR A 250 17.28 -17.83 12.85
C TYR A 250 16.42 -17.13 13.91
N GLY A 251 16.49 -17.64 15.14
CA GLY A 251 15.59 -17.27 16.22
C GLY A 251 16.16 -16.25 17.18
N ASP A 252 17.48 -16.21 17.29
CA ASP A 252 18.19 -15.28 18.18
C ASP A 252 19.18 -14.44 17.38
N LEU A 253 19.30 -13.17 17.73
CA LEU A 253 20.24 -12.23 17.11
C LEU A 253 21.68 -12.76 17.16
N ASP A 254 22.06 -13.43 18.26
CA ASP A 254 23.39 -14.03 18.41
C ASP A 254 23.63 -15.23 17.49
N SER A 255 22.58 -15.96 17.12
CA SER A 255 22.66 -17.07 16.16
C SER A 255 22.76 -16.54 14.73
N TRP A 256 22.06 -15.45 14.44
CA TRP A 256 22.14 -14.75 13.15
C TRP A 256 23.52 -14.12 12.92
N TYR A 257 24.09 -13.42 13.91
CA TYR A 257 25.44 -12.83 13.81
C TYR A 257 26.54 -13.87 13.55
N ARG A 258 26.33 -15.12 13.98
CA ARG A 258 27.26 -16.23 13.79
C ARG A 258 27.02 -17.03 12.52
N ALA A 259 25.86 -16.85 11.88
CA ALA A 259 25.53 -17.53 10.64
C ALA A 259 26.36 -16.98 9.48
N ARG A 260 26.96 -17.87 8.67
CA ARG A 260 27.69 -17.45 7.48
C ARG A 260 26.68 -17.01 6.41
N GLN A 261 27.01 -15.95 5.67
CA GLN A 261 26.13 -15.39 4.64
C GLN A 261 25.75 -16.40 3.53
N ILE A 262 26.56 -17.44 3.32
CA ILE A 262 26.24 -18.55 2.41
C ILE A 262 25.05 -19.40 2.88
N GLU A 263 24.82 -19.48 4.18
CA GLU A 263 23.65 -20.15 4.77
C GLU A 263 22.38 -19.35 4.50
N LEU A 264 22.47 -18.05 4.20
CA LEU A 264 21.31 -17.21 3.83
C LEU A 264 21.05 -17.18 2.31
N PHE A 265 21.95 -17.76 1.51
CA PHE A 265 21.86 -17.71 0.05
C PHE A 265 20.59 -18.39 -0.48
N HIS A 266 20.18 -19.51 0.11
CA HIS A 266 18.98 -20.22 -0.33
C HIS A 266 17.69 -19.41 -0.12
N TRP A 267 17.61 -18.60 0.93
CA TRP A 267 16.50 -17.66 1.13
C TRP A 267 16.52 -16.51 0.11
N SER A 268 17.71 -16.05 -0.26
CA SER A 268 17.89 -15.06 -1.34
C SER A 268 17.48 -15.63 -2.70
N LEU A 269 17.81 -16.89 -2.96
CA LEU A 269 17.39 -17.60 -4.17
C LEU A 269 15.87 -17.77 -4.22
N LEU A 270 15.25 -18.18 -3.10
CA LEU A 270 13.80 -18.28 -2.99
C LEU A 270 13.12 -16.93 -3.27
N PHE A 271 13.63 -15.85 -2.68
CA PHE A 271 13.17 -14.49 -2.95
C PHE A 271 13.31 -14.14 -4.45
N GLY A 272 14.47 -14.41 -5.04
CA GLY A 272 14.75 -14.15 -6.44
C GLY A 272 13.82 -14.91 -7.38
N LEU A 273 13.56 -16.19 -7.10
CA LEU A 273 12.60 -17.01 -7.84
C LEU A 273 11.18 -16.46 -7.75
N ALA A 274 10.73 -16.05 -6.55
CA ALA A 274 9.42 -15.45 -6.35
C ALA A 274 9.28 -14.10 -7.11
N ALA A 275 10.31 -13.26 -7.05
CA ALA A 275 10.36 -11.99 -7.77
C ALA A 275 10.33 -12.21 -9.29
N PHE A 276 11.14 -13.14 -9.80
CA PHE A 276 11.16 -13.50 -11.21
C PHE A 276 9.82 -14.08 -11.67
N ALA A 277 9.21 -14.97 -10.87
CA ALA A 277 7.88 -15.50 -11.15
C ALA A 277 6.83 -14.39 -11.23
N ALA A 278 6.85 -13.42 -10.32
CA ALA A 278 5.95 -12.27 -10.37
C ALA A 278 6.17 -11.39 -11.61
N ILE A 279 7.42 -11.13 -12.00
CA ILE A 279 7.75 -10.39 -13.22
C ILE A 279 7.26 -11.15 -14.46
N TRP A 280 7.58 -12.44 -14.56
CA TRP A 280 7.20 -13.29 -15.68
C TRP A 280 5.69 -13.42 -15.81
N LEU A 281 4.98 -13.70 -14.71
CA LEU A 281 3.52 -13.74 -14.70
C LEU A 281 2.91 -12.38 -15.04
N GLY A 282 3.49 -11.29 -14.55
CA GLY A 282 3.05 -9.93 -14.84
C GLY A 282 3.28 -9.51 -16.29
N LEU A 283 4.32 -10.02 -16.96
CA LEU A 283 4.53 -9.86 -18.40
C LEU A 283 3.57 -10.74 -19.20
N LYS A 284 3.40 -12.00 -18.81
CA LYS A 284 2.55 -12.97 -19.52
C LYS A 284 1.07 -12.57 -19.52
N HIS A 285 0.57 -11.97 -18.43
CA HIS A 285 -0.83 -11.59 -18.28
C HIS A 285 -1.09 -10.08 -18.43
N ASP A 286 -0.07 -9.31 -18.84
CA ASP A 286 -0.07 -7.84 -18.85
C ASP A 286 -0.56 -7.21 -17.52
N ASP A 287 -0.18 -7.84 -16.40
CA ASP A 287 -0.47 -7.34 -15.05
C ASP A 287 0.67 -6.44 -14.57
N ALA A 288 0.47 -5.13 -14.77
CA ALA A 288 1.41 -4.11 -14.33
C ALA A 288 1.64 -4.10 -12.81
N MET A 289 0.66 -4.54 -12.00
CA MET A 289 0.83 -4.58 -10.54
C MET A 289 1.79 -5.69 -10.14
N LEU A 290 1.59 -6.91 -10.66
CA LEU A 290 2.43 -8.06 -10.34
C LEU A 290 3.88 -7.85 -10.83
N ARG A 291 4.03 -7.31 -12.05
CA ARG A 291 5.32 -6.87 -12.60
C ARG A 291 5.98 -5.80 -11.72
N GLY A 292 5.20 -4.84 -11.26
CA GLY A 292 5.65 -3.78 -10.36
C GLY A 292 6.18 -4.32 -9.04
N PHE A 293 5.45 -5.21 -8.37
CA PHE A 293 5.90 -5.85 -7.13
C PHE A 293 7.23 -6.57 -7.31
N GLY A 294 7.34 -7.44 -8.34
CA GLY A 294 8.57 -8.19 -8.59
C GLY A 294 9.78 -7.28 -8.86
N LEU A 295 9.63 -6.25 -9.71
CA LEU A 295 10.70 -5.30 -10.00
C LEU A 295 11.08 -4.45 -8.78
N THR A 296 10.10 -3.91 -8.06
CA THR A 296 10.35 -3.06 -6.88
C THR A 296 11.05 -3.84 -5.78
N PHE A 297 10.57 -5.04 -5.44
CA PHE A 297 11.18 -5.84 -4.39
C PHE A 297 12.54 -6.39 -4.79
N LEU A 298 12.76 -6.74 -6.06
CA LEU A 298 14.09 -7.09 -6.56
C LEU A 298 15.07 -5.91 -6.41
N GLY A 299 14.63 -4.69 -6.72
CA GLY A 299 15.42 -3.47 -6.45
C GLY A 299 15.73 -3.29 -4.96
N ILE A 300 14.72 -3.39 -4.09
CA ILE A 300 14.90 -3.30 -2.63
C ILE A 300 15.92 -4.33 -2.15
N ASN A 301 15.82 -5.59 -2.58
CA ASN A 301 16.73 -6.65 -2.19
C ASN A 301 18.16 -6.40 -2.69
N LEU A 302 18.32 -5.97 -3.95
CA LEU A 302 19.62 -5.65 -4.52
C LEU A 302 20.32 -4.53 -3.72
N TYR A 303 19.61 -3.44 -3.39
CA TYR A 303 20.16 -2.39 -2.54
C TYR A 303 20.43 -2.90 -1.12
N THR A 304 19.57 -3.75 -0.57
CA THR A 304 19.83 -4.38 0.74
C THR A 304 21.17 -5.13 0.72
N ARG A 305 21.44 -5.92 -0.33
CA ARG A 305 22.73 -6.62 -0.49
C ARG A 305 23.90 -5.68 -0.69
N LEU A 306 23.71 -4.57 -1.39
CA LEU A 306 24.73 -3.53 -1.51
C LEU A 306 25.15 -3.01 -0.11
N PHE A 307 24.18 -2.71 0.75
CA PHE A 307 24.47 -2.31 2.13
C PHE A 307 25.12 -3.46 2.92
N GLU A 308 24.59 -4.68 2.87
CA GLU A 308 25.16 -5.80 3.63
C GLU A 308 26.61 -6.14 3.26
N PHE A 309 26.97 -6.15 1.97
CA PHE A 309 28.30 -6.56 1.54
C PHE A 309 29.34 -5.44 1.54
N PHE A 310 28.93 -4.19 1.29
CA PHE A 310 29.88 -3.09 1.04
C PHE A 310 29.89 -2.01 2.12
N TRP A 311 28.95 -2.03 3.08
CA TRP A 311 28.90 -1.01 4.12
C TRP A 311 30.18 -0.94 4.94
N ASP A 312 30.67 -2.07 5.46
CA ASP A 312 31.87 -2.10 6.30
C ASP A 312 33.17 -2.32 5.52
N SER A 313 33.07 -2.93 4.32
CA SER A 313 34.25 -3.28 3.51
C SER A 313 34.78 -2.15 2.62
N MET A 314 34.06 -1.02 2.50
CA MET A 314 34.40 0.07 1.58
C MET A 314 34.44 1.44 2.28
N PRO A 315 35.34 2.36 1.88
CA PRO A 315 35.29 3.75 2.32
C PRO A 315 33.91 4.36 2.00
N LYS A 316 33.29 5.03 2.99
CA LYS A 316 31.93 5.56 2.88
C LYS A 316 31.75 6.49 1.66
N THR A 317 32.79 7.27 1.32
CA THR A 317 32.79 8.12 0.13
C THR A 317 32.59 7.32 -1.16
N ILE A 318 33.30 6.20 -1.33
CA ILE A 318 33.18 5.35 -2.52
C ILE A 318 31.82 4.64 -2.53
N PHE A 319 31.39 4.14 -1.36
CA PHE A 319 30.07 3.52 -1.19
C PHE A 319 28.94 4.46 -1.64
N PHE A 320 28.92 5.69 -1.13
CA PHE A 320 27.89 6.67 -1.48
C PHE A 320 28.03 7.18 -2.93
N ALA A 321 29.25 7.25 -3.48
CA ALA A 321 29.44 7.57 -4.90
C ALA A 321 28.84 6.49 -5.81
N LEU A 322 29.09 5.20 -5.52
CA LEU A 322 28.50 4.07 -6.25
C LEU A 322 26.98 4.01 -6.10
N LEU A 323 26.48 4.23 -4.88
CA LEU A 323 25.04 4.30 -4.61
C LEU A 323 24.40 5.43 -5.42
N GLY A 324 25.00 6.62 -5.41
CA GLY A 324 24.53 7.78 -6.17
C GLY A 324 24.54 7.53 -7.68
N LEU A 325 25.63 6.97 -8.21
CA LEU A 325 25.75 6.63 -9.64
C LEU A 325 24.73 5.57 -10.08
N SER A 326 24.48 4.55 -9.26
CA SER A 326 23.50 3.50 -9.58
C SER A 326 22.06 4.04 -9.58
N LEU A 327 21.70 4.88 -8.60
CA LEU A 327 20.41 5.55 -8.56
C LEU A 327 20.24 6.55 -9.71
N TRP A 328 21.29 7.30 -10.04
CA TRP A 328 21.30 8.21 -11.18
C TRP A 328 21.11 7.44 -12.50
N ALA A 329 21.85 6.34 -12.71
CA ALA A 329 21.71 5.52 -13.90
C ALA A 329 20.30 4.94 -14.02
N LEU A 330 19.74 4.41 -12.92
CA LEU A 330 18.35 3.92 -12.88
C LEU A 330 17.36 5.03 -13.26
N GLY A 331 17.52 6.22 -12.69
CA GLY A 331 16.70 7.39 -13.00
C GLY A 331 16.82 7.81 -14.47
N HIS A 332 18.03 7.86 -15.00
CA HIS A 332 18.32 8.19 -16.40
C HIS A 332 17.69 7.19 -17.37
N TYR A 333 17.78 5.89 -17.10
CA TYR A 333 17.11 4.86 -17.91
C TYR A 333 15.59 4.95 -17.83
N ALA A 334 15.03 5.19 -16.64
CA ALA A 334 13.61 5.40 -16.47
C ALA A 334 13.12 6.63 -17.26
N GLU A 335 13.90 7.72 -17.25
CA GLU A 335 13.63 8.91 -18.04
C GLU A 335 13.69 8.63 -19.54
N LYS A 336 14.72 7.93 -20.00
CA LYS A 336 14.86 7.55 -21.42
C LYS A 336 13.69 6.71 -21.91
N ILE A 337 13.25 5.72 -21.13
CA ILE A 337 12.07 4.90 -21.46
C ILE A 337 10.81 5.77 -21.47
N TRP A 338 10.68 6.70 -20.53
CA TRP A 338 9.56 7.64 -20.50
C TRP A 338 9.55 8.58 -21.71
N GLN A 339 10.72 9.04 -22.16
CA GLN A 339 10.90 9.89 -23.34
C GLN A 339 10.70 9.11 -24.65
N LEU A 340 11.05 7.82 -24.74
CA LEU A 340 10.76 6.99 -25.93
C LEU A 340 9.25 6.89 -26.23
N GLY A 341 8.40 7.06 -25.21
CA GLY A 341 6.95 7.21 -25.39
C GLY A 341 6.48 8.59 -25.90
N ARG A 342 7.38 9.58 -26.01
CA ARG A 342 7.14 10.94 -26.49
C ARG A 342 8.01 11.20 -27.74
N LYS A 343 7.41 11.19 -28.93
CA LYS A 343 8.10 11.64 -30.15
C LYS A 343 8.34 13.16 -30.10
N PRO A 344 9.37 13.70 -30.78
CA PRO A 344 9.77 15.12 -30.73
C PRO A 344 8.68 16.16 -31.03
N HIS A 345 7.55 15.77 -31.65
CA HIS A 345 6.38 16.65 -31.81
C HIS A 345 5.51 16.83 -30.55
N ASP A 346 5.86 16.21 -29.41
CA ASP A 346 5.18 16.43 -28.12
C ASP A 346 5.75 17.62 -27.34
N VAL A 347 6.74 18.34 -27.89
CA VAL A 347 7.30 19.57 -27.34
C VAL A 347 6.55 20.76 -27.93
N THR A 348 5.39 21.06 -27.38
CA THR A 348 4.89 22.44 -27.35
C THR A 348 4.49 22.74 -25.91
N ASP A 349 5.41 23.45 -25.26
CA ASP A 349 5.32 24.33 -24.12
C ASP A 349 4.81 23.75 -22.78
N ASP A 350 5.78 23.66 -21.88
CA ASP A 350 5.78 23.68 -20.41
C ASP A 350 4.45 23.40 -19.65
#